data_AF-A0A0C1W760-F1
#
_entry.id   AF-A0A0C1W760-F1
#
_cell.length_a   1.000
_cell.length_b   1.000
_cell.length_c   1.000
_cell.angle_alpha   90.00
_cell.angle_beta   90.00
_cell.angle_gamma   90.00
#
_symmetry.space_group_name_H-M   'P 1'
#
loop_
_entity.id
_entity.type
_entity.pdbx_description
1 polymer ?
#
loop_
_entity_poly.entity_id
_entity_poly.type
_entity_poly.pdbx_seq_one_letter_code
_entity_poly.pdbx_strand_id
1 'polypeptide(L)'
;MKKTFLILALTCALPVQAGWFDSQEVKAAKGARLNACPNVTLEQMVDSFLASPSWASFETEGRSFVNIEGGLEFNDKPVKGLIQFELFEDDSLNINAFEMNEIAQNQLMTMGLIDKMCESAVSEHQMTDDVTSGKLTAKVLSVEPNGGEALKVITDKGHFVLNGSILTVDEIVMLEMAALNDSELCFLGTDTVYKDSFTAQCSE
;
A
#
# COMPACT_ATOMS: atom_id res chain seq x y z
N MET A 1 -32.60 -40.74 55.66
CA MET A 1 -32.02 -41.42 54.48
C MET A 1 -31.74 -40.37 53.41
N LYS A 2 -30.46 -40.07 53.17
CA LYS A 2 -29.98 -39.07 52.19
C LYS A 2 -30.08 -39.68 50.78
N LYS A 3 -30.81 -39.04 49.86
CA LYS A 3 -30.77 -39.35 48.43
C LYS A 3 -29.85 -38.33 47.77
N THR A 4 -28.65 -38.78 47.43
CA THR A 4 -27.63 -37.99 46.75
C THR A 4 -28.01 -37.88 45.27
N PHE A 5 -28.29 -36.67 44.79
CA PHE A 5 -28.37 -36.38 43.35
C PHE A 5 -26.94 -36.20 42.83
N LEU A 6 -26.52 -37.09 41.93
CA LEU A 6 -25.27 -36.93 41.17
C LEU A 6 -25.57 -35.96 40.01
N ILE A 7 -25.02 -34.74 40.08
CA ILE A 7 -25.03 -33.79 38.97
C ILE A 7 -23.78 -34.06 38.14
N LEU A 8 -23.97 -34.61 36.93
CA LEU A 8 -22.92 -34.81 35.95
C LEU A 8 -22.60 -33.43 35.33
N ALA A 9 -21.51 -32.81 35.77
CA ALA A 9 -21.02 -31.56 35.18
C ALA A 9 -20.44 -31.85 33.79
N LEU A 10 -21.25 -31.61 32.76
CA LEU A 10 -20.80 -31.57 31.38
C LEU A 10 -19.98 -30.29 31.18
N THR A 11 -18.67 -30.39 31.35
CA THR A 11 -17.74 -29.31 31.02
C THR A 11 -17.71 -29.13 29.51
N CYS A 12 -18.51 -28.19 29.00
CA CYS A 12 -18.28 -27.60 27.69
C CYS A 12 -16.90 -26.93 27.74
N ALA A 13 -15.90 -27.57 27.13
CA ALA A 13 -14.71 -26.86 26.70
C ALA A 13 -15.18 -25.84 25.65
N LEU A 14 -15.36 -24.59 26.08
CA LEU A 14 -15.54 -23.50 25.14
C LEU A 14 -14.22 -23.39 24.37
N PRO A 15 -14.20 -23.53 23.03
CA PRO A 15 -13.04 -23.10 22.28
C PRO A 15 -12.86 -21.61 22.63
N VAL A 16 -11.66 -21.25 23.09
CA VAL A 16 -11.24 -19.86 23.19
C VAL A 16 -11.38 -19.29 21.78
N GLN A 17 -12.47 -18.56 21.54
CA GLN A 17 -12.61 -17.76 20.36
C GLN A 17 -11.61 -16.63 20.55
N ALA A 18 -10.40 -16.82 20.01
CA ALA A 18 -9.50 -15.71 19.73
C ALA A 18 -10.35 -14.68 18.96
N GLY A 19 -10.47 -13.50 19.55
CA GLY A 19 -11.51 -12.54 19.23
C GLY A 19 -11.55 -12.25 17.74
N TRP A 20 -12.76 -12.24 17.19
CA TRP A 20 -13.04 -11.70 15.86
C TRP A 20 -12.57 -10.24 15.73
N PHE A 21 -12.42 -9.53 16.85
CA PHE A 21 -12.10 -8.11 16.86
C PHE A 21 -10.60 -7.86 16.97
N ASP A 22 -10.06 -7.12 15.99
CA ASP A 22 -8.73 -6.53 16.06
C ASP A 22 -8.57 -5.67 17.32
N SER A 23 -7.38 -5.73 17.92
CA SER A 23 -6.97 -4.84 19.01
C SER A 23 -6.89 -3.38 18.55
N GLN A 24 -6.79 -2.44 19.50
CA GLN A 24 -6.67 -1.02 19.14
C GLN A 24 -5.37 -0.76 18.39
N GLU A 25 -4.29 -1.44 18.78
CA GLU A 25 -2.96 -1.34 18.18
C GLU A 25 -2.98 -1.89 16.75
N VAL A 26 -3.63 -3.04 16.51
CA VAL A 26 -3.79 -3.59 15.17
C VAL A 26 -4.62 -2.65 14.29
N LYS A 27 -5.71 -2.08 14.81
CA LYS A 27 -6.52 -1.10 14.06
C LYS A 27 -5.72 0.17 13.72
N ALA A 28 -4.93 0.68 14.67
CA ALA A 28 -4.08 1.83 14.45
C ALA A 28 -3.02 1.54 13.38
N ALA A 29 -2.34 0.40 13.47
CA ALA A 29 -1.36 -0.04 12.47
C ALA A 29 -2.00 -0.17 11.09
N LYS A 30 -3.14 -0.87 10.98
CA LYS A 30 -3.86 -1.05 9.71
C LYS A 30 -4.24 0.27 9.04
N GLY A 31 -4.74 1.24 9.80
CA GLY A 31 -5.17 2.54 9.29
C GLY A 31 -4.03 3.53 9.00
N ALA A 32 -2.81 3.23 9.43
CA ALA A 32 -1.68 4.13 9.28
C ALA A 32 -1.18 4.23 7.84
N ARG A 33 -0.50 5.34 7.54
CA ARG A 33 0.15 5.60 6.26
C ARG A 33 1.63 5.80 6.52
N LEU A 34 2.47 5.02 5.85
CA LEU A 34 3.91 5.14 5.99
C LEU A 34 4.40 6.38 5.26
N ASN A 35 5.39 7.09 5.82
CA ASN A 35 6.01 8.23 5.13
C ASN A 35 6.58 7.86 3.75
N ALA A 36 7.05 6.62 3.59
CA ALA A 36 7.53 6.08 2.32
C ALA A 36 6.39 5.78 1.32
N CYS A 37 5.15 5.65 1.79
CA CYS A 37 3.99 5.31 0.97
C CYS A 37 2.71 6.01 1.49
N PRO A 38 2.59 7.34 1.34
CA PRO A 38 1.53 8.11 1.98
C PRO A 38 0.14 7.92 1.33
N ASN A 39 0.06 7.31 0.15
CA ASN A 39 -1.17 7.26 -0.64
C ASN A 39 -2.08 6.08 -0.28
N VAL A 40 -1.54 5.04 0.35
CA VAL A 40 -2.26 3.84 0.75
C VAL A 40 -2.03 3.54 2.23
N THR A 41 -2.96 2.84 2.85
CA THR A 41 -2.84 2.40 4.24
C THR A 41 -1.91 1.18 4.35
N LEU A 42 -1.37 0.95 5.54
CA LEU A 42 -0.54 -0.23 5.80
C LEU A 42 -1.32 -1.54 5.60
N GLU A 43 -2.62 -1.57 5.93
CA GLU A 43 -3.47 -2.74 5.62
C GLU A 43 -3.49 -3.03 4.11
N GLN A 44 -3.69 -1.99 3.29
CA GLN A 44 -3.68 -2.15 1.83
C GLN A 44 -2.32 -2.64 1.31
N MET A 45 -1.21 -2.11 1.85
CA MET A 45 0.16 -2.57 1.55
C MET A 45 0.39 -4.04 1.90
N VAL A 46 -0.17 -4.49 3.02
CA VAL A 46 -0.03 -5.86 3.51
C VAL A 46 -0.89 -6.81 2.69
N ASP A 47 -2.14 -6.47 2.46
CA ASP A 47 -3.11 -7.33 1.77
C ASP A 47 -2.77 -7.53 0.29
N SER A 48 -2.14 -6.53 -0.34
CA SER A 48 -1.71 -6.61 -1.74
C SER A 48 -0.45 -7.46 -1.94
N PHE A 49 0.37 -7.61 -0.90
CA PHE A 49 1.71 -8.18 -1.02
C PHE A 49 1.91 -9.50 -0.27
N LEU A 50 1.33 -9.64 0.93
CA LEU A 50 1.47 -10.84 1.74
C LEU A 50 0.34 -11.82 1.47
N ALA A 51 0.68 -13.10 1.31
CA ALA A 51 -0.27 -14.18 1.24
C ALA A 51 -0.77 -14.54 2.64
N SER A 52 -2.09 -14.48 2.84
CA SER A 52 -2.78 -14.82 4.09
C SER A 52 -2.20 -14.12 5.33
N PRO A 53 -2.17 -12.78 5.35
CA PRO A 53 -1.59 -12.03 6.46
C PRO A 53 -2.37 -12.26 7.75
N SER A 54 -1.65 -12.28 8.87
CA SER A 54 -2.19 -12.36 10.22
C SER A 54 -1.52 -11.31 11.09
N TRP A 55 -2.32 -10.69 11.97
CA TRP A 55 -1.93 -9.54 12.77
C TRP A 55 -2.01 -9.90 14.25
N ALA A 56 -0.99 -9.54 15.02
CA ALA A 56 -0.97 -9.71 16.46
C ALA A 56 -0.27 -8.54 17.13
N SER A 57 -0.91 -7.93 18.12
CA SER A 57 -0.28 -6.93 18.97
C SER A 57 0.22 -7.50 20.28
N PHE A 58 1.26 -6.91 20.83
CA PHE A 58 1.74 -7.18 22.18
C PHE A 58 2.44 -5.95 22.74
N GLU A 59 2.51 -5.86 24.07
CA GLU A 59 3.22 -4.82 24.78
C GLU A 59 4.34 -5.44 25.61
N THR A 60 5.51 -4.81 25.61
CA THR A 60 6.62 -5.21 26.48
C THR A 60 7.44 -3.98 26.85
N GLU A 61 7.87 -3.91 28.11
CA GLU A 61 8.71 -2.79 28.62
C GLU A 61 8.11 -1.40 28.35
N GLY A 62 6.78 -1.27 28.34
CA GLY A 62 6.07 -0.02 28.07
C GLY A 62 6.08 0.41 26.60
N ARG A 63 6.43 -0.51 25.68
CA ARG A 63 6.43 -0.29 24.23
C ARG A 63 5.40 -1.20 23.58
N SER A 64 4.67 -0.67 22.62
CA SER A 64 3.63 -1.39 21.90
C SER A 64 4.14 -1.84 20.53
N PHE A 65 3.86 -3.09 20.18
CA PHE A 65 4.28 -3.68 18.91
C PHE A 65 3.12 -4.36 18.20
N VAL A 66 3.20 -4.39 16.87
CA VAL A 66 2.33 -5.18 16.00
C VAL A 66 3.21 -6.04 15.10
N ASN A 67 3.01 -7.35 15.19
CA ASN A 67 3.56 -8.34 14.26
C ASN A 67 2.56 -8.63 13.16
N ILE A 68 3.10 -8.72 11.94
CA ILE A 68 2.38 -9.10 10.74
C ILE A 68 3.11 -10.32 10.17
N GLU A 69 2.46 -11.47 10.18
CA GLU A 69 2.99 -12.69 9.58
C GLU A 69 2.22 -13.05 8.32
N GLY A 70 2.92 -13.47 7.28
CA GLY A 70 2.32 -13.90 6.02
C GLY A 70 3.33 -14.56 5.09
N GLY A 71 2.86 -15.17 4.00
CA GLY A 71 3.74 -15.64 2.93
C GLY A 71 4.17 -14.51 2.01
N LEU A 72 5.40 -14.54 1.50
CA LEU A 72 5.86 -13.67 0.42
C LEU A 72 6.81 -14.43 -0.52
N GLU A 73 7.03 -13.90 -1.71
CA GLU A 73 8.00 -14.47 -2.66
C GLU A 73 9.34 -13.74 -2.58
N PHE A 74 10.43 -14.51 -2.49
CA PHE A 74 11.80 -13.99 -2.53
C PHE A 74 12.63 -14.84 -3.50
N ASN A 75 13.13 -14.21 -4.58
CA ASN A 75 13.82 -14.91 -5.67
C ASN A 75 13.01 -16.10 -6.22
N ASP A 76 11.73 -15.85 -6.55
CA ASP A 76 10.78 -16.84 -7.08
C ASP A 76 10.55 -18.06 -6.15
N LYS A 77 10.80 -17.88 -4.85
CA LYS A 77 10.57 -18.92 -3.83
C LYS A 77 9.66 -18.41 -2.73
N PRO A 78 8.67 -19.20 -2.30
CA PRO A 78 7.84 -18.83 -1.17
C PRO A 78 8.67 -18.86 0.12
N VAL A 79 8.54 -17.81 0.92
CA VAL A 79 9.13 -17.70 2.26
C VAL A 79 8.09 -17.19 3.24
N LYS A 80 8.26 -17.49 4.53
CA LYS A 80 7.45 -16.91 5.61
C LYS A 80 8.05 -15.57 6.00
N GLY A 81 7.28 -14.50 5.92
CA GLY A 81 7.65 -13.17 6.40
C GLY A 81 7.10 -12.89 7.79
N LEU A 82 7.87 -12.15 8.59
CA LEU A 82 7.40 -11.44 9.78
C LEU A 82 7.85 -9.99 9.69
N ILE A 83 6.90 -9.07 9.76
CA ILE A 83 7.17 -7.63 9.85
C ILE A 83 6.71 -7.16 11.22
N GLN A 84 7.58 -6.48 11.95
CA GLN A 84 7.25 -5.91 13.25
C GLN A 84 7.29 -4.40 13.20
N PHE A 85 6.19 -3.78 13.58
CA PHE A 85 6.09 -2.34 13.81
C PHE A 85 6.08 -2.04 15.30
N GLU A 86 6.78 -0.99 15.69
CA GLU A 86 6.61 -0.31 16.98
C GLU A 86 5.63 0.84 16.81
N LEU A 87 4.69 0.95 17.76
CA LEU A 87 3.71 2.03 17.84
C LEU A 87 4.13 3.00 18.94
N PHE A 88 4.09 4.29 18.62
CA PHE A 88 4.36 5.38 19.56
C PHE A 88 3.07 6.07 19.99
N GLU A 89 3.12 6.80 21.11
CA GLU A 89 1.97 7.52 21.67
C GLU A 89 1.41 8.61 20.75
N ASP A 90 2.18 9.08 19.78
CA ASP A 90 1.77 10.06 18.76
C ASP A 90 1.15 9.41 17.51
N ASP A 91 0.75 8.14 17.62
CA ASP A 91 0.23 7.29 16.55
C ASP A 91 1.22 7.05 15.39
N SER A 92 2.49 7.44 15.55
CA SER A 92 3.54 7.12 14.58
C SER A 92 3.95 5.64 14.66
N LEU A 93 4.42 5.10 13.54
CA LEU A 93 4.88 3.73 13.42
C LEU A 93 6.28 3.69 12.85
N ASN A 94 7.15 2.88 13.46
CA ASN A 94 8.45 2.54 12.90
C ASN A 94 8.58 1.04 12.72
N ILE A 95 9.26 0.63 11.65
CA ILE A 95 9.59 -0.77 11.46
C ILE A 95 10.71 -1.11 12.44
N ASN A 96 10.43 -2.04 13.35
CA ASN A 96 11.39 -2.51 14.33
C ASN A 96 12.18 -3.73 13.81
N ALA A 97 11.51 -4.63 13.08
CA ALA A 97 12.16 -5.82 12.52
C ALA A 97 11.48 -6.33 11.25
N PHE A 98 12.26 -7.02 10.42
CA PHE A 98 11.78 -7.84 9.31
C PHE A 98 12.54 -9.16 9.31
N GLU A 99 11.82 -10.27 9.19
CA GLU A 99 12.38 -11.61 9.12
C GLU A 99 11.86 -12.37 7.91
N MET A 100 12.72 -13.19 7.30
CA MET A 100 12.33 -14.19 6.30
C MET A 100 12.75 -15.56 6.80
N ASN A 101 11.80 -16.48 6.96
CA ASN A 101 12.01 -17.81 7.54
C ASN A 101 12.77 -17.74 8.88
N GLU A 102 12.33 -16.85 9.78
CA GLU A 102 12.91 -16.64 11.13
C GLU A 102 14.36 -16.10 11.11
N ILE A 103 14.83 -15.65 9.94
CA ILE A 103 16.14 -15.00 9.79
C ILE A 103 15.91 -13.50 9.68
N ALA A 104 16.40 -12.76 10.68
CA ALA A 104 16.40 -11.31 10.67
C ALA A 104 17.10 -10.75 9.42
N GLN A 105 16.42 -9.81 8.77
CA GLN A 105 16.88 -9.14 7.57
C GLN A 105 17.52 -7.79 7.93
N ASN A 106 18.43 -7.34 7.06
CA ASN A 106 19.07 -6.04 7.23
C ASN A 106 18.17 -4.91 6.73
N GLN A 107 18.56 -3.67 7.03
CA GLN A 107 17.80 -2.47 6.67
C GLN A 107 17.55 -2.35 5.15
N LEU A 108 18.50 -2.75 4.30
CA LEU A 108 18.33 -2.68 2.85
C LEU A 108 17.19 -3.58 2.37
N MET A 109 17.11 -4.79 2.93
CA MET A 109 16.02 -5.73 2.65
C MET A 109 14.67 -5.20 3.17
N THR A 110 14.67 -4.57 4.35
CA THR A 110 13.46 -3.93 4.90
C THR A 110 12.97 -2.79 4.01
N MET A 111 13.87 -1.93 3.53
CA MET A 111 13.50 -0.85 2.60
C MET A 111 12.93 -1.41 1.30
N GLY A 112 13.59 -2.40 0.70
CA GLY A 112 13.10 -3.04 -0.52
C GLY A 112 11.74 -3.72 -0.34
N LEU A 113 11.47 -4.31 0.82
CA LEU A 113 10.15 -4.85 1.15
C LEU A 113 9.09 -3.74 1.14
N ILE A 114 9.32 -2.64 1.84
CA ILE A 114 8.35 -1.54 1.93
C ILE A 114 8.09 -0.90 0.57
N ASP A 115 9.14 -0.70 -0.23
CA ASP A 115 9.00 -0.19 -1.60
C ASP A 115 8.12 -1.12 -2.44
N LYS A 116 8.35 -2.45 -2.36
CA LYS A 116 7.58 -3.44 -3.11
C LYS A 116 6.13 -3.57 -2.65
N MET A 117 5.89 -3.53 -1.34
CA MET A 117 4.53 -3.48 -0.78
C MET A 117 3.79 -2.22 -1.23
N CYS A 118 4.48 -1.08 -1.26
CA CYS A 118 3.90 0.18 -1.73
C CYS A 118 3.54 0.13 -3.21
N GLU A 119 4.49 -0.29 -4.06
CA GLU A 119 4.25 -0.46 -5.50
C GLU A 119 3.04 -1.36 -5.77
N SER A 120 2.96 -2.50 -5.07
CA SER A 120 1.85 -3.45 -5.16
C SER A 120 0.52 -2.80 -4.74
N ALA A 121 0.44 -2.19 -3.56
CA ALA A 121 -0.82 -1.60 -3.09
C ALA A 121 -1.26 -0.39 -3.89
N VAL A 122 -0.33 0.46 -4.31
CA VAL A 122 -0.62 1.58 -5.22
C VAL A 122 -1.16 1.04 -6.53
N SER A 123 -0.58 -0.02 -7.11
CA SER A 123 -1.10 -0.61 -8.34
C SER A 123 -2.52 -1.19 -8.20
N GLU A 124 -2.84 -1.80 -7.06
CA GLU A 124 -4.18 -2.36 -6.78
C GLU A 124 -5.23 -1.29 -6.41
N HIS A 125 -4.83 -0.21 -5.75
CA HIS A 125 -5.75 0.81 -5.20
C HIS A 125 -5.78 2.13 -5.99
N GLN A 126 -4.89 2.31 -6.97
CA GLN A 126 -5.04 3.34 -8.03
C GLN A 126 -6.16 3.00 -9.03
N MET A 127 -7.05 2.06 -8.69
CA MET A 127 -8.30 1.79 -9.42
C MET A 127 -9.57 2.37 -8.76
N THR A 128 -9.48 3.09 -7.63
CA THR A 128 -10.65 3.65 -6.96
C THR A 128 -10.47 5.13 -6.65
N ASP A 129 -10.43 5.94 -7.70
CA ASP A 129 -11.08 7.26 -7.76
C ASP A 129 -11.02 7.71 -9.24
N ASP A 130 -12.14 7.50 -9.94
CA ASP A 130 -12.45 7.98 -11.31
C ASP A 130 -11.70 7.37 -12.52
N VAL A 131 -11.66 6.03 -12.62
CA VAL A 131 -11.29 5.32 -13.87
C VAL A 131 -12.47 4.48 -14.38
N THR A 132 -13.59 5.14 -14.65
CA THR A 132 -14.62 4.61 -15.56
C THR A 132 -14.77 5.42 -16.83
N SER A 133 -13.94 6.44 -17.02
CA SER A 133 -13.69 7.02 -18.32
C SER A 133 -12.19 7.01 -18.54
N GLY A 134 -11.70 6.70 -19.74
CA GLY A 134 -10.27 6.74 -20.07
C GLY A 134 -9.73 8.18 -20.08
N LYS A 135 -9.96 8.92 -19.00
CA LYS A 135 -9.89 10.37 -18.90
C LYS A 135 -9.73 10.75 -17.43
N LEU A 136 -8.74 11.59 -17.13
CA LEU A 136 -8.36 11.97 -15.78
C LEU A 136 -7.79 13.38 -15.78
N THR A 137 -8.30 14.26 -14.92
CA THR A 137 -7.67 15.56 -14.64
C THR A 137 -6.59 15.39 -13.57
N ALA A 138 -5.38 15.84 -13.85
CA ALA A 138 -4.26 15.80 -12.91
C ALA A 138 -3.36 17.02 -13.03
N LYS A 139 -2.84 17.49 -11.90
CA LYS A 139 -1.87 18.58 -11.80
C LYS A 139 -0.49 18.08 -12.23
N VAL A 140 0.12 18.72 -13.21
CA VAL A 140 1.46 18.32 -13.68
C VAL A 140 2.52 18.87 -12.73
N LEU A 141 3.41 18.00 -12.25
CA LEU A 141 4.49 18.33 -11.32
C LEU A 141 5.86 18.32 -12.00
N SER A 142 6.14 17.31 -12.83
CA SER A 142 7.34 17.25 -13.65
C SER A 142 7.13 16.39 -14.90
N VAL A 143 7.97 16.61 -15.91
CA VAL A 143 8.03 15.79 -17.12
C VAL A 143 9.47 15.32 -17.31
N GLU A 144 9.64 14.01 -17.44
CA GLU A 144 10.94 13.35 -17.49
C GLU A 144 11.01 12.39 -18.68
N PRO A 145 12.17 12.23 -19.33
CA PRO A 145 12.37 11.16 -20.32
C PRO A 145 12.18 9.78 -19.67
N ASN A 146 11.51 8.86 -20.36
CA ASN A 146 11.25 7.51 -19.87
C ASN A 146 11.70 6.45 -20.88
N GLY A 147 13.01 6.19 -20.92
CA GLY A 147 13.59 5.34 -21.96
C GLY A 147 13.64 6.08 -23.31
N GLY A 148 13.35 5.37 -24.41
CA GLY A 148 13.54 5.86 -25.78
C GLY A 148 12.80 7.18 -26.09
N GLU A 149 11.61 7.08 -26.67
CA GLU A 149 10.82 8.26 -27.10
C GLU A 149 9.63 8.54 -26.16
N ALA A 150 9.51 7.83 -25.03
CA ALA A 150 8.42 8.03 -24.10
C ALA A 150 8.73 9.13 -23.07
N LEU A 151 7.68 9.81 -22.61
CA LEU A 151 7.73 10.80 -21.55
C LEU A 151 7.00 10.27 -20.32
N LYS A 152 7.63 10.34 -19.15
CA LYS A 152 6.98 10.12 -17.86
C LYS A 152 6.53 11.47 -17.32
N VAL A 153 5.23 11.62 -17.11
CA VAL A 153 4.61 12.81 -16.53
C VAL A 153 4.27 12.51 -15.08
N ILE A 154 4.91 13.20 -14.14
CA ILE A 154 4.62 13.09 -12.71
C ILE A 154 3.49 14.07 -12.37
N THR A 155 2.48 13.59 -11.64
CA THR A 155 1.30 14.36 -11.27
C THR A 155 0.91 14.15 -9.81
N ASP A 156 -0.03 14.96 -9.32
CA ASP A 156 -0.66 14.76 -8.01
C ASP A 156 -1.53 13.49 -7.91
N LYS A 157 -1.84 12.86 -9.05
CA LYS A 157 -2.61 11.60 -9.16
C LYS A 157 -1.76 10.37 -9.45
N GLY A 158 -0.43 10.50 -9.43
CA GLY A 158 0.50 9.44 -9.80
C GLY A 158 1.32 9.82 -11.04
N HIS A 159 1.82 8.83 -11.77
CA HIS A 159 2.60 9.09 -12.97
C HIS A 159 1.96 8.46 -14.20
N PHE A 160 2.11 9.14 -15.33
CA PHE A 160 1.64 8.69 -16.63
C PHE A 160 2.82 8.52 -17.58
N VAL A 161 2.69 7.58 -18.51
CA VAL A 161 3.62 7.42 -19.62
C VAL A 161 2.90 7.81 -20.90
N LEU A 162 3.46 8.82 -21.57
CA LEU A 162 3.04 9.28 -22.89
C LEU A 162 4.03 8.78 -23.93
N ASN A 163 3.52 8.42 -25.11
CA ASN A 163 4.35 8.22 -26.27
C ASN A 163 4.78 9.59 -26.82
N GLY A 164 6.03 10.00 -26.59
CA GLY A 164 6.53 11.30 -27.03
C GLY A 164 6.67 11.42 -28.55
N SER A 165 6.75 10.30 -29.28
CA SER A 165 6.87 10.28 -30.75
C SER A 165 5.61 10.75 -31.46
N ILE A 166 4.46 10.70 -30.79
CA ILE A 166 3.16 11.15 -31.35
C ILE A 166 2.81 12.58 -30.90
N LEU A 167 3.57 13.16 -29.97
CA LEU A 167 3.34 14.51 -29.49
C LEU A 167 3.98 15.54 -30.41
N THR A 168 3.25 16.61 -30.66
CA THR A 168 3.78 17.81 -31.31
C THR A 168 4.68 18.60 -30.35
N VAL A 169 5.51 19.48 -30.91
CA VAL A 169 6.37 20.38 -30.10
C VAL A 169 5.52 21.25 -29.18
N ASP A 170 4.36 21.74 -29.64
CA ASP A 170 3.48 22.58 -28.85
C ASP A 170 2.85 21.81 -27.67
N GLU A 171 2.52 20.53 -27.86
CA GLU A 171 2.05 19.65 -26.79
C GLU A 171 3.14 19.40 -25.74
N ILE A 172 4.38 19.16 -26.17
CA ILE A 172 5.50 19.00 -25.24
C ILE A 172 5.71 20.29 -24.43
N VAL A 173 5.70 21.46 -25.10
CA VAL A 173 5.79 22.76 -24.42
C VAL A 173 4.61 22.97 -23.47
N MET A 174 3.40 22.54 -23.83
CA MET A 174 2.24 22.64 -22.95
C MET A 174 2.42 21.82 -21.66
N LEU A 175 2.99 20.61 -21.74
CA LEU A 175 3.30 19.79 -20.57
C LEU A 175 4.35 20.46 -19.67
N GLU A 176 5.43 20.96 -20.26
CA GLU A 176 6.49 21.66 -19.52
C GLU A 176 5.96 22.94 -18.86
N MET A 177 5.13 23.70 -19.56
CA MET A 177 4.47 24.90 -19.03
C MET A 177 3.46 24.55 -17.94
N ALA A 178 2.77 23.41 -18.05
CA ALA A 178 1.88 22.94 -17.00
C ALA A 178 2.66 22.57 -15.73
N ALA A 179 3.81 21.91 -15.88
CA ALA A 179 4.72 21.62 -14.75
C ALA A 179 5.25 22.90 -14.09
N LEU A 180 5.66 23.90 -14.89
CA LEU A 180 6.20 25.16 -14.37
C LEU A 180 5.16 26.02 -13.66
N ASN A 181 3.91 25.97 -14.11
CA ASN A 181 2.82 26.79 -13.59
C ASN A 181 1.88 26.03 -12.65
N ASP A 182 2.21 24.79 -12.28
CA ASP A 182 1.39 23.99 -11.38
C ASP A 182 -0.05 23.79 -11.92
N SER A 183 -0.18 23.68 -13.25
CA SER A 183 -1.47 23.61 -13.93
C SER A 183 -2.00 22.18 -14.05
N GLU A 184 -3.32 22.06 -14.04
CA GLU A 184 -4.02 20.80 -14.33
C GLU A 184 -4.18 20.59 -15.83
N LEU A 185 -4.01 19.34 -16.27
CA LEU A 185 -4.35 18.86 -17.61
C LEU A 185 -5.27 17.66 -17.52
N CYS A 186 -6.03 17.45 -18.59
CA CYS A 186 -6.88 16.28 -18.76
C CYS A 186 -6.15 15.24 -19.61
N PHE A 187 -5.74 14.14 -18.98
CA PHE A 187 -5.07 13.02 -19.63
C PHE A 187 -6.09 11.99 -20.10
N LEU A 188 -5.98 11.58 -21.36
CA LEU A 188 -6.84 10.59 -22.00
C LEU A 188 -6.02 9.33 -22.27
N GLY A 189 -6.57 8.16 -21.96
CA GLY A 189 -5.89 6.89 -22.19
C GLY A 189 -6.78 5.70 -21.95
N THR A 190 -6.47 4.60 -22.63
CA THR A 190 -7.12 3.30 -22.41
C THR A 190 -6.67 2.61 -21.11
N ASP A 191 -5.58 3.07 -20.51
CA ASP A 191 -4.95 2.49 -19.33
C ASP A 191 -4.74 3.56 -18.23
N THR A 192 -4.53 3.12 -16.99
CA THR A 192 -4.24 3.97 -15.84
C THR A 192 -2.87 4.65 -15.95
N VAL A 193 -1.86 3.93 -16.45
CA VAL A 193 -0.48 4.39 -16.59
C VAL A 193 -0.21 4.95 -17.97
N TYR A 194 -0.69 4.29 -19.02
CA TYR A 194 -0.43 4.72 -20.40
C TYR A 194 -1.54 5.66 -20.88
N LYS A 195 -1.13 6.89 -21.22
CA LYS A 195 -2.03 7.91 -21.76
C LYS A 195 -1.75 8.10 -23.25
N ASP A 196 -2.82 8.16 -24.02
CA ASP A 196 -2.80 8.30 -25.47
C ASP A 196 -2.68 9.78 -25.88
N SER A 197 -3.25 10.70 -25.08
CA SER A 197 -3.23 12.14 -25.34
C SER A 197 -3.56 12.95 -24.08
N PHE A 198 -3.51 14.27 -24.17
CA PHE A 198 -3.99 15.16 -23.12
C PHE A 198 -4.56 16.46 -23.70
N THR A 199 -5.35 17.18 -22.91
CA THR A 199 -5.96 18.47 -23.27
C THR A 199 -5.98 19.41 -22.07
N ALA A 200 -6.21 20.70 -22.30
CA ALA A 200 -6.32 21.69 -21.21
C ALA A 200 -7.48 21.40 -20.25
N GLN A 201 -8.57 20.82 -20.75
CA GLN A 201 -9.79 20.57 -19.99
C GLN A 201 -10.47 19.30 -20.46
N CYS A 202 -11.03 18.60 -19.49
CA CYS A 202 -11.81 17.41 -19.70
C CYS A 202 -13.20 17.76 -20.28
N SER A 203 -13.44 17.60 -21.58
CA SER A 203 -14.78 17.80 -22.18
C SER A 203 -15.77 16.74 -21.69
N GLU A 204 -16.87 17.15 -21.05
CA GLU A 204 -17.93 16.25 -20.54
C GLU A 204 -18.44 15.23 -21.58
#